data_AF-A0A6M0C0R3-F1
#
_entry.id   AF-A0A6M0C0R3-F1
#
_cell.length_a   1.000
_cell.length_b   1.000
_cell.length_c   1.000
_cell.angle_alpha   90.00
_cell.angle_beta   90.00
_cell.angle_gamma   90.00
#
_symmetry.space_group_name_H-M   'P 1'
#
loop_
_entity.id
_entity.type
_entity.pdbx_description
1 polymer ?
#
loop_
_entity_poly.entity_id
_entity_poly.type
_entity_poly.pdbx_seq_one_letter_code
_entity_poly.pdbx_strand_id
1 'polypeptide(L)'
;MQTLLRDRLSLERRQPINQSQLPGLILNASRDNQFATETDWNGFSSGLFTYALTQNLWHTTPATKLQISFAQSTSFVEQLAGTYQQPELKEATEKSIAQFTKKATITPVATPYQNLLTPLSPPASGVVNSVEDNGKTATLWLGGLPINVLDAVTYNSLFTTVPSSDLNSNNYQFKLQIRSRSGLKAKASIIIETNNSQELSEQEKQKFENGENLNNQTQKNTQTSSPNPQLLAGEMVREKIRILPKPTELTIALDRELSRIERVDATSGFSAESQVTVVNNIQAADYIFSRVPETTIAQSLSAPLPSMYQGRYALFSLGEVLIPSSVGEGGEGGEAVKVAVQRLSSQLKTLLAAKILRLTRNESSTQIKVRSNFATITPKAKIVMRRETLGVSNEAKFKTNIEGVGSFGVSDGLLTLPIGSRIQCRLYNDGDRPVYFMLFSLDSSGCILVLDPAASNQSLNNNESSETGLVISPEDSVNMPPVISNFPRDTESFGWKLIGPEGLAESLIICSYQPFKETIAALNREVRQARNDGVIQEVLNPLNVAQAVLRDLQSASQLAVQSSGLSTDDYALDINSWATMSFLCRIV
;
A
#
# COMPACT_ATOMS: atom_id res chain seq x y z
N MET A 1 -12.36 10.48 -26.77
CA MET A 1 -13.19 11.22 -25.79
C MET A 1 -12.36 12.19 -24.93
N GLN A 2 -11.20 11.78 -24.42
CA GLN A 2 -10.36 12.60 -23.52
C GLN A 2 -9.72 13.83 -24.17
N THR A 3 -9.28 13.75 -25.44
CA THR A 3 -8.83 14.93 -26.22
C THR A 3 -9.96 15.94 -26.38
N LEU A 4 -11.17 15.45 -26.69
CA LEU A 4 -12.40 16.25 -26.80
C LEU A 4 -12.78 16.93 -25.47
N LEU A 5 -12.54 16.25 -24.34
CA LEU A 5 -12.72 16.83 -23.01
C LEU A 5 -11.65 17.88 -22.68
N ARG A 6 -10.38 17.70 -23.10
CA ARG A 6 -9.32 18.71 -22.92
C ARG A 6 -9.63 19.96 -23.72
N ASP A 7 -10.04 19.78 -24.97
CA ASP A 7 -10.43 20.87 -25.85
C ASP A 7 -11.62 21.63 -25.26
N ARG A 8 -12.62 20.91 -24.73
CA ARG A 8 -13.76 21.54 -24.03
C ARG A 8 -13.37 22.29 -22.76
N LEU A 9 -12.45 21.77 -21.95
CA LEU A 9 -11.95 22.46 -20.75
C LEU A 9 -11.12 23.70 -21.10
N SER A 10 -10.37 23.66 -22.20
CA SER A 10 -9.64 24.82 -22.72
C SER A 10 -10.58 25.94 -23.19
N LEU A 11 -11.77 25.57 -23.69
CA LEU A 11 -12.83 26.45 -24.17
C LEU A 11 -13.73 26.99 -23.04
N GLU A 12 -13.99 26.20 -22.00
CA GLU A 12 -14.88 26.54 -20.88
C GLU A 12 -14.17 27.26 -19.71
N ARG A 13 -13.03 27.94 -19.95
CA ARG A 13 -12.30 28.73 -18.94
C ARG A 13 -13.23 29.70 -18.20
N ARG A 14 -13.86 29.24 -17.12
CA ARG A 14 -14.50 30.08 -16.11
C ARG A 14 -13.39 30.90 -15.46
N GLN A 15 -13.70 32.17 -15.18
CA GLN A 15 -12.74 33.08 -14.56
C GLN A 15 -12.06 32.38 -13.38
N PRO A 16 -10.72 32.39 -13.29
CA PRO A 16 -10.03 31.77 -12.18
C PRO A 16 -10.62 32.37 -10.91
N ILE A 17 -11.13 31.51 -10.00
CA ILE A 17 -11.33 31.93 -8.62
C ILE A 17 -10.02 32.57 -8.22
N ASN A 18 -10.05 33.84 -7.82
CA ASN A 18 -8.85 34.55 -7.42
C ASN A 18 -8.33 33.84 -6.15
N GLN A 19 -7.50 32.80 -6.33
CA GLN A 19 -6.91 31.98 -5.25
C GLN A 19 -6.18 32.86 -4.23
N SER A 20 -5.81 34.08 -4.64
CA SER A 20 -5.26 35.16 -3.81
C SER A 20 -6.22 35.82 -2.78
N GLN A 21 -7.47 35.35 -2.64
CA GLN A 21 -8.48 35.94 -1.74
C GLN A 21 -8.95 35.04 -0.60
N LEU A 22 -8.53 33.77 -0.55
CA LEU A 22 -8.91 32.84 0.51
C LEU A 22 -7.77 32.69 1.50
N PRO A 23 -7.94 32.94 2.81
CA PRO A 23 -6.93 32.53 3.78
C PRO A 23 -6.90 30.99 3.92
N GLY A 24 -5.70 30.38 3.94
CA GLY A 24 -5.52 28.95 4.27
C GLY A 24 -4.78 28.11 3.22
N LEU A 25 -4.88 26.78 3.37
CA LEU A 25 -4.33 25.78 2.44
C LEU A 25 -5.40 25.29 1.46
N ILE A 26 -5.02 25.14 0.19
CA ILE A 26 -5.86 24.60 -0.87
C ILE A 26 -5.29 23.24 -1.29
N LEU A 27 -6.14 22.20 -1.24
CA LEU A 27 -5.86 20.87 -1.78
C LEU A 27 -6.58 20.71 -3.13
N ASN A 28 -5.85 20.82 -4.23
CA ASN A 28 -6.41 20.58 -5.56
C ASN A 28 -6.27 19.11 -5.92
N ALA A 29 -7.35 18.52 -6.46
CA ALA A 29 -7.35 17.13 -6.92
C ALA A 29 -6.51 16.91 -8.21
N SER A 30 -6.25 17.97 -8.96
CA SER A 30 -5.48 17.96 -10.21
C SER A 30 -4.87 19.34 -10.47
N ARG A 31 -3.88 19.41 -11.37
CA ARG A 31 -3.36 20.68 -11.92
C ARG A 31 -4.39 21.34 -12.85
N ASP A 32 -4.18 22.62 -13.14
CA ASP A 32 -5.11 23.44 -13.95
C ASP A 32 -5.40 22.87 -15.36
N ASN A 33 -4.45 22.14 -15.96
CA ASN A 33 -4.57 21.52 -17.29
C ASN A 33 -4.83 20.00 -17.24
N GLN A 34 -5.25 19.49 -16.08
CA GLN A 34 -5.53 18.09 -15.81
C GLN A 34 -6.96 17.91 -15.30
N PHE A 35 -7.43 16.66 -15.27
CA PHE A 35 -8.77 16.34 -14.78
C PHE A 35 -8.69 15.70 -13.40
N ALA A 36 -9.70 15.95 -12.58
CA ALA A 36 -9.98 15.10 -11.44
C ALA A 36 -10.79 13.88 -11.93
N THR A 37 -10.24 12.69 -11.70
CA THR A 37 -10.84 11.44 -12.16
C THR A 37 -11.85 10.92 -11.15
N GLU A 38 -13.03 10.53 -11.64
CA GLU A 38 -13.95 9.65 -10.93
C GLU A 38 -13.72 8.22 -11.38
N THR A 39 -13.62 7.30 -10.44
CA THR A 39 -13.33 5.90 -10.72
C THR A 39 -14.46 5.02 -10.23
N ASP A 40 -14.89 4.09 -11.09
CA ASP A 40 -15.84 3.05 -10.77
C ASP A 40 -15.09 1.85 -10.18
N TRP A 41 -15.26 1.64 -8.89
CA TRP A 41 -14.68 0.53 -8.14
C TRP A 41 -15.67 -0.63 -8.04
N ASN A 42 -15.25 -1.71 -7.38
CA ASN A 42 -16.13 -2.85 -7.14
C ASN A 42 -17.26 -2.50 -6.14
N GLY A 43 -18.40 -2.01 -6.68
CA GLY A 43 -19.63 -1.74 -5.95
C GLY A 43 -19.80 -0.31 -5.44
N PHE A 44 -18.96 0.64 -5.85
CA PHE A 44 -19.11 2.07 -5.56
C PHE A 44 -18.27 2.93 -6.51
N SER A 45 -18.61 4.21 -6.65
CA SER A 45 -17.82 5.20 -7.40
C SER A 45 -17.30 6.28 -6.46
N SER A 46 -16.12 6.82 -6.75
CA SER A 46 -15.57 7.95 -5.99
C SER A 46 -14.54 8.73 -6.80
N GLY A 47 -14.36 10.00 -6.45
CA GLY A 47 -13.20 10.77 -6.93
C GLY A 47 -11.90 10.13 -6.45
N LEU A 48 -10.97 9.87 -7.38
CA LEU A 48 -9.73 9.15 -7.12
C LEU A 48 -8.89 9.80 -6.02
N PHE A 49 -8.72 11.13 -6.09
CA PHE A 49 -8.02 11.89 -5.05
C PHE A 49 -8.77 11.90 -3.72
N THR A 50 -10.09 12.06 -3.75
CA THR A 50 -10.93 12.08 -2.53
C THR A 50 -10.83 10.77 -1.77
N TYR A 51 -10.90 9.64 -2.48
CA TYR A 51 -10.74 8.34 -1.85
C TYR A 51 -9.33 8.16 -1.29
N ALA A 52 -8.29 8.45 -2.09
CA ALA A 52 -6.89 8.36 -1.66
C ALA A 52 -6.61 9.18 -0.38
N LEU A 53 -7.12 10.41 -0.34
CA LEU A 53 -6.99 11.28 0.82
C LEU A 53 -7.73 10.70 2.03
N THR A 54 -8.97 10.27 1.85
CA THR A 54 -9.77 9.64 2.92
C THR A 54 -9.01 8.46 3.53
N GLN A 55 -8.44 7.57 2.72
CA GLN A 55 -7.66 6.42 3.21
C GLN A 55 -6.45 6.84 4.03
N ASN A 56 -5.69 7.82 3.58
CA ASN A 56 -4.52 8.28 4.33
C ASN A 56 -4.92 8.94 5.65
N LEU A 57 -6.06 9.65 5.70
CA LEU A 57 -6.56 10.25 6.94
C LEU A 57 -7.02 9.21 7.97
N TRP A 58 -7.67 8.13 7.54
CA TRP A 58 -8.05 7.02 8.43
C TRP A 58 -6.86 6.28 9.05
N HIS A 59 -5.70 6.39 8.42
CA HIS A 59 -4.45 5.77 8.86
C HIS A 59 -3.48 6.75 9.55
N THR A 60 -3.82 8.04 9.60
CA THR A 60 -2.95 9.08 10.16
C THR A 60 -2.81 8.86 11.67
N THR A 61 -1.58 8.93 12.18
CA THR A 61 -1.28 8.98 13.62
C THR A 61 -1.07 10.44 14.06
N PRO A 62 -1.11 10.77 15.37
CA PRO A 62 -0.77 12.12 15.85
C PRO A 62 0.61 12.64 15.39
N ALA A 63 1.55 11.74 15.09
CA ALA A 63 2.88 12.06 14.56
C ALA A 63 2.89 12.38 13.05
N THR A 64 1.84 12.00 12.31
CA THR A 64 1.78 12.12 10.86
C THR A 64 1.38 13.54 10.47
N LYS A 65 2.27 14.26 9.78
CA LYS A 65 1.99 15.60 9.25
C LYS A 65 1.08 15.54 8.03
N LEU A 66 0.23 16.57 7.83
CA LEU A 66 -0.64 16.72 6.66
C LEU A 66 0.10 16.53 5.32
N GLN A 67 1.31 17.08 5.19
CA GLN A 67 2.12 16.96 3.97
C GLN A 67 2.47 15.51 3.64
N ILE A 68 2.65 14.66 4.67
CA ILE A 68 2.93 13.23 4.48
C ILE A 68 1.68 12.53 3.94
N SER A 69 0.52 12.75 4.56
CA SER A 69 -0.76 12.19 4.09
C SER A 69 -1.10 12.67 2.67
N PHE A 70 -0.80 13.92 2.36
CA PHE A 70 -0.99 14.48 1.02
C PHE A 70 -0.04 13.87 -0.02
N ALA A 71 1.26 13.74 0.31
CA ALA A 71 2.24 13.13 -0.57
C ALA A 71 1.89 11.66 -0.85
N GLN A 72 1.45 10.90 0.16
CA GLN A 72 0.97 9.53 0.00
C GLN A 72 -0.28 9.44 -0.90
N SER A 73 -1.22 10.38 -0.73
CA SER A 73 -2.41 10.48 -1.58
C SER A 73 -2.03 10.76 -3.03
N THR A 74 -1.08 11.68 -3.25
CA THR A 74 -0.55 12.02 -4.57
C THR A 74 0.13 10.81 -5.23
N SER A 75 0.96 10.08 -4.48
CA SER A 75 1.58 8.85 -4.97
C SER A 75 0.56 7.83 -5.47
N PHE A 76 -0.51 7.60 -4.70
CA PHE A 76 -1.55 6.66 -5.10
C PHE A 76 -2.34 7.15 -6.33
N VAL A 77 -2.68 8.43 -6.39
CA VAL A 77 -3.37 9.02 -7.55
C VAL A 77 -2.52 8.87 -8.81
N GLU A 78 -1.23 9.21 -8.75
CA GLU A 78 -0.33 9.07 -9.89
C GLU A 78 -0.09 7.60 -10.29
N GLN A 79 -0.08 6.67 -9.33
CA GLN A 79 0.04 5.23 -9.63
C GLN A 79 -1.12 4.72 -10.49
N LEU A 80 -2.32 5.28 -10.31
CA LEU A 80 -3.51 4.87 -11.06
C LEU A 80 -3.76 5.74 -12.28
N ALA A 81 -3.76 7.07 -12.15
CA ALA A 81 -4.08 8.02 -13.22
C ALA A 81 -2.84 8.53 -13.99
N GLY A 82 -1.62 8.15 -13.60
CA GLY A 82 -0.41 8.58 -14.28
C GLY A 82 -0.21 10.10 -14.28
N THR A 83 0.21 10.65 -15.42
CA THR A 83 0.37 12.10 -15.63
C THR A 83 -0.93 12.84 -15.91
N TYR A 84 -2.07 12.13 -15.99
CA TYR A 84 -3.37 12.75 -16.28
C TYR A 84 -3.98 13.43 -15.05
N GLN A 85 -3.57 13.05 -13.85
CA GLN A 85 -4.00 13.68 -12.61
C GLN A 85 -2.87 13.72 -11.60
N GLN A 86 -2.47 14.93 -11.21
CA GLN A 86 -1.48 15.18 -10.16
C GLN A 86 -2.08 16.19 -9.17
N PRO A 87 -2.42 15.74 -7.95
CA PRO A 87 -2.86 16.64 -6.90
C PRO A 87 -1.83 17.73 -6.59
N GLU A 88 -2.30 18.90 -6.16
CA GLU A 88 -1.43 20.01 -5.72
C GLU A 88 -1.86 20.55 -4.36
N LEU A 89 -0.87 20.74 -3.48
CA LEU A 89 -1.01 21.50 -2.24
C LEU A 89 -0.53 22.92 -2.51
N LYS A 90 -1.41 23.93 -2.35
CA LYS A 90 -1.08 25.35 -2.53
C LYS A 90 -1.36 26.13 -1.25
N GLU A 91 -0.42 26.98 -0.84
CA GLU A 91 -0.72 28.07 0.09
C GLU A 91 -1.44 29.18 -0.67
N ALA A 92 -2.55 29.64 -0.13
CA ALA A 92 -3.23 30.78 -0.71
C ALA A 92 -2.42 32.06 -0.42
N THR A 93 -2.05 32.77 -1.48
CA THR A 93 -1.19 33.96 -1.39
C THR A 93 -2.01 35.16 -0.94
N GLU A 94 -1.68 35.77 0.21
CA GLU A 94 -2.14 37.13 0.51
C GLU A 94 -1.51 38.08 -0.53
N LYS A 95 -2.29 38.57 -1.49
CA LYS A 95 -1.91 39.82 -2.13
C LYS A 95 -2.08 40.92 -1.08
N SER A 96 -1.04 41.74 -0.88
CA SER A 96 -1.23 43.01 -0.19
C SER A 96 -2.28 43.79 -0.97
N ILE A 97 -3.47 43.93 -0.39
CA ILE A 97 -4.50 44.79 -0.95
C ILE A 97 -4.02 46.22 -0.67
N ALA A 98 -3.23 46.76 -1.58
CA ALA A 98 -2.97 48.19 -1.66
C ALA A 98 -4.28 48.88 -2.06
N GLN A 99 -5.24 49.04 -1.12
CA GLN A 99 -6.33 50.05 -1.18
C GLN A 99 -7.35 50.04 -0.02
N PHE A 100 -7.17 49.31 1.10
CA PHE A 100 -8.02 49.52 2.29
C PHE A 100 -7.28 50.29 3.38
N THR A 101 -7.64 51.56 3.54
CA THR A 101 -7.10 52.54 4.52
C THR A 101 -7.53 52.30 5.97
N LYS A 102 -7.98 51.10 6.32
CA LYS A 102 -8.13 50.66 7.71
C LYS A 102 -7.53 49.28 7.83
N LYS A 103 -6.29 49.23 8.35
CA LYS A 103 -5.67 48.02 8.90
C LYS A 103 -6.63 47.45 9.95
N ALA A 104 -7.41 46.44 9.58
CA ALA A 104 -7.93 45.53 10.58
C ALA A 104 -6.70 44.79 11.13
N THR A 105 -6.36 45.07 12.38
CA THR A 105 -5.33 44.33 13.13
C THR A 105 -5.87 42.94 13.42
N ILE A 106 -5.96 42.10 12.40
CA ILE A 106 -6.07 40.66 12.57
C ILE A 106 -4.62 40.21 12.56
N THR A 107 -4.03 40.06 13.76
CA THR A 107 -2.77 39.33 13.89
C THR A 107 -3.05 37.93 13.33
N PRO A 108 -2.46 37.52 12.20
CA PRO A 108 -2.56 36.13 11.79
C PRO A 108 -1.87 35.37 12.92
N VAL A 109 -2.62 34.62 13.70
CA VAL A 109 -2.00 33.59 14.52
C VAL A 109 -1.39 32.65 13.49
N ALA A 110 -0.08 32.75 13.30
CA ALA A 110 0.69 31.81 12.52
C ALA A 110 0.65 30.48 13.27
N THR A 111 -0.51 29.82 13.28
CA THR A 111 -0.58 28.40 13.59
C THR A 111 0.14 27.71 12.46
N PRO A 112 1.31 27.07 12.70
CA PRO A 112 1.95 26.30 11.66
C PRO A 112 0.93 25.27 11.17
N TYR A 113 0.60 25.32 9.88
CA TYR A 113 -0.37 24.42 9.23
C TYR A 113 -0.02 22.92 9.37
N GLN A 114 1.15 22.63 9.95
CA GLN A 114 1.66 21.31 10.28
C GLN A 114 0.72 20.49 11.21
N ASN A 115 -0.16 21.14 11.97
CA ASN A 115 -1.04 20.48 12.95
C ASN A 115 -2.54 20.50 12.58
N LEU A 116 -2.91 20.83 11.34
CA LEU A 116 -4.32 20.99 10.94
C LEU A 116 -5.16 19.70 11.05
N LEU A 117 -4.53 18.52 11.10
CA LEU A 117 -5.20 17.22 11.10
C LEU A 117 -4.63 16.27 12.17
N THR A 118 -4.50 16.73 13.42
CA THR A 118 -4.19 15.82 14.52
C THR A 118 -5.39 14.89 14.75
N PRO A 119 -5.29 13.58 14.46
CA PRO A 119 -6.39 12.65 14.64
C PRO A 119 -6.76 12.52 16.12
N LEU A 120 -8.06 12.50 16.40
CA LEU A 120 -8.61 12.32 17.75
C LEU A 120 -8.84 10.84 18.10
N SER A 121 -8.69 9.95 17.12
CA SER A 121 -8.96 8.52 17.23
C SER A 121 -7.77 7.70 16.73
N PRO A 122 -7.57 6.48 17.24
CA PRO A 122 -6.53 5.60 16.73
C PRO A 122 -6.78 5.22 15.26
N PRO A 123 -5.73 4.94 14.47
CA PRO A 123 -5.85 4.45 13.11
C PRO A 123 -6.73 3.18 13.03
N ALA A 124 -7.58 3.14 12.01
CA ALA A 124 -8.54 2.06 11.81
C ALA A 124 -8.74 1.77 10.33
N SER A 125 -9.23 0.56 10.04
CA SER A 125 -9.60 0.11 8.69
C SER A 125 -11.06 0.45 8.35
N GLY A 126 -11.86 0.76 9.36
CA GLY A 126 -13.28 1.05 9.20
C GLY A 126 -13.99 1.23 10.54
N VAL A 127 -15.32 1.22 10.48
CA VAL A 127 -16.19 1.42 11.64
C VAL A 127 -17.40 0.49 11.59
N VAL A 128 -17.90 0.08 12.76
CA VAL A 128 -19.20 -0.60 12.90
C VAL A 128 -20.30 0.42 12.62
N ASN A 129 -21.08 0.20 11.57
CA ASN A 129 -22.17 1.08 11.16
C ASN A 129 -23.49 0.73 11.89
N SER A 130 -23.79 -0.56 12.05
CA SER A 130 -24.92 -1.04 12.84
C SER A 130 -24.66 -2.45 13.39
N VAL A 131 -25.42 -2.82 14.42
CA VAL A 131 -25.46 -4.17 14.97
C VAL A 131 -26.89 -4.68 14.87
N GLU A 132 -27.05 -5.86 14.29
CA GLU A 132 -28.31 -6.50 13.92
C GLU A 132 -28.43 -7.89 14.59
N ASP A 133 -29.56 -8.57 14.38
CA ASP A 133 -29.79 -9.95 14.80
C ASP A 133 -29.51 -10.21 16.29
N ASN A 134 -29.95 -9.29 17.16
CA ASN A 134 -29.70 -9.35 18.61
C ASN A 134 -28.22 -9.45 18.98
N GLY A 135 -27.33 -8.78 18.24
CA GLY A 135 -25.89 -8.76 18.54
C GLY A 135 -25.09 -9.87 17.87
N LYS A 136 -25.65 -10.57 16.88
CA LYS A 136 -24.97 -11.64 16.14
C LYS A 136 -24.34 -11.17 14.84
N THR A 137 -24.89 -10.13 14.23
CA THR A 137 -24.45 -9.61 12.93
C THR A 137 -24.08 -8.14 13.08
N ALA A 138 -22.96 -7.73 12.49
CA ALA A 138 -22.56 -6.34 12.36
C ALA A 138 -22.55 -5.93 10.89
N THR A 139 -22.94 -4.69 10.61
CA THR A 139 -22.60 -4.04 9.35
C THR A 139 -21.41 -3.12 9.55
N LEU A 140 -20.41 -3.22 8.68
CA LEU A 140 -19.17 -2.46 8.75
C LEU A 140 -19.10 -1.52 7.55
N TRP A 141 -18.55 -0.33 7.78
CA TRP A 141 -18.06 0.55 6.72
C TRP A 141 -16.55 0.46 6.68
N LEU A 142 -15.98 -0.03 5.58
CA LEU A 142 -14.57 -0.35 5.39
C LEU A 142 -13.85 0.69 4.51
N GLY A 143 -14.34 1.93 4.50
CA GLY A 143 -13.74 3.02 3.75
C GLY A 143 -12.46 3.60 4.36
N GLY A 144 -11.88 2.93 5.37
CA GLY A 144 -10.51 3.16 5.82
C GLY A 144 -9.49 2.20 5.17
N LEU A 145 -9.90 1.27 4.29
CA LEU A 145 -8.97 0.40 3.57
C LEU A 145 -8.48 0.98 2.22
N PRO A 146 -7.17 0.86 1.90
CA PRO A 146 -6.66 1.14 0.56
C PRO A 146 -7.39 0.29 -0.49
N ILE A 147 -7.61 0.81 -1.70
CA ILE A 147 -8.51 0.16 -2.67
C ILE A 147 -8.08 -1.28 -3.01
N ASN A 148 -6.77 -1.48 -3.18
CA ASN A 148 -6.18 -2.78 -3.50
C ASN A 148 -6.34 -3.79 -2.37
N VAL A 149 -6.43 -3.32 -1.11
CA VAL A 149 -6.72 -4.17 0.05
C VAL A 149 -8.22 -4.41 0.18
N LEU A 150 -9.04 -3.38 -0.04
CA LEU A 150 -10.50 -3.50 0.01
C LEU A 150 -11.01 -4.54 -0.98
N ASP A 151 -10.46 -4.58 -2.20
CA ASP A 151 -10.82 -5.57 -3.21
C ASP A 151 -10.49 -7.00 -2.79
N ALA A 152 -9.49 -7.18 -1.92
CA ALA A 152 -9.13 -8.47 -1.34
C ALA A 152 -10.02 -8.87 -0.14
N VAL A 153 -10.82 -7.96 0.42
CA VAL A 153 -11.74 -8.30 1.52
C VAL A 153 -12.86 -9.18 0.99
N THR A 154 -12.77 -10.45 1.34
CA THR A 154 -13.67 -11.54 0.90
C THR A 154 -14.26 -12.28 2.09
N TYR A 155 -15.06 -13.31 1.82
CA TYR A 155 -15.60 -14.22 2.83
C TYR A 155 -14.48 -14.73 3.76
N ASN A 156 -14.78 -14.85 5.06
CA ASN A 156 -13.84 -15.26 6.11
C ASN A 156 -12.72 -14.28 6.47
N SER A 157 -12.57 -13.14 5.80
CA SER A 157 -11.69 -12.06 6.31
C SER A 157 -12.10 -11.69 7.73
N LEU A 158 -11.14 -11.46 8.62
CA LEU A 158 -11.42 -11.09 10.02
C LEU A 158 -10.99 -9.68 10.32
N PHE A 159 -11.89 -8.97 10.99
CA PHE A 159 -11.63 -7.69 11.63
C PHE A 159 -11.74 -7.84 13.13
N THR A 160 -11.18 -6.88 13.86
CA THR A 160 -11.24 -6.81 15.31
C THR A 160 -11.55 -5.38 15.73
N THR A 161 -12.26 -5.20 16.84
CA THR A 161 -12.47 -3.86 17.40
C THR A 161 -11.16 -3.30 17.93
N VAL A 162 -10.98 -1.99 17.72
CA VAL A 162 -9.85 -1.23 18.26
C VAL A 162 -10.20 -0.87 19.71
N PRO A 163 -9.34 -1.18 20.70
CA PRO A 163 -9.59 -0.83 22.08
C PRO A 163 -9.84 0.69 22.23
N SER A 164 -10.94 1.06 22.88
CA SER A 164 -11.21 2.47 23.22
C SER A 164 -10.40 2.86 24.45
N SER A 165 -9.83 4.06 24.43
CA SER A 165 -9.16 4.70 25.57
C SER A 165 -10.13 5.06 26.71
N ASP A 166 -11.44 5.00 26.44
CA ASP A 166 -12.47 5.33 27.42
C ASP A 166 -12.57 4.25 28.49
N LEU A 167 -12.19 4.61 29.72
CA LEU A 167 -12.19 3.80 30.95
C LEU A 167 -13.53 3.09 31.28
N ASN A 168 -14.60 3.39 30.55
CA ASN A 168 -15.96 2.83 30.75
C ASN A 168 -16.34 1.78 29.69
N SER A 169 -15.49 1.53 28.69
CA SER A 169 -15.72 0.49 27.70
C SER A 169 -15.17 -0.82 28.26
N ASN A 170 -16.03 -1.81 28.45
CA ASN A 170 -15.58 -3.13 28.89
C ASN A 170 -14.46 -3.64 27.94
N ASN A 171 -13.39 -4.21 28.50
CA ASN A 171 -12.17 -4.71 27.85
C ASN A 171 -12.37 -5.88 26.83
N TYR A 172 -13.58 -6.05 26.29
CA TYR A 172 -13.88 -7.12 25.34
C TYR A 172 -13.43 -6.71 23.94
N GLN A 173 -12.75 -7.64 23.29
CA GLN A 173 -12.40 -7.52 21.89
C GLN A 173 -13.36 -8.39 21.07
N PHE A 174 -14.02 -7.78 20.08
CA PHE A 174 -14.92 -8.50 19.20
C PHE A 174 -14.19 -8.86 17.91
N LYS A 175 -14.18 -10.14 17.55
CA LYS A 175 -13.81 -10.60 16.21
C LYS A 175 -15.03 -10.50 15.30
N LEU A 176 -14.81 -10.00 14.09
CA LEU A 176 -15.84 -9.75 13.10
C LEU A 176 -15.47 -10.51 11.84
N GLN A 177 -16.16 -11.61 11.57
CA GLN A 177 -15.89 -12.45 10.41
C GLN A 177 -16.77 -12.04 9.23
N ILE A 178 -16.15 -11.56 8.16
CA ILE A 178 -16.84 -11.10 6.95
C ILE A 178 -17.61 -12.27 6.31
N ARG A 179 -18.90 -12.05 6.07
CA ARG A 179 -19.81 -12.97 5.36
C ARG A 179 -20.11 -12.49 3.96
N SER A 180 -20.14 -11.18 3.73
CA SER A 180 -20.28 -10.58 2.41
C SER A 180 -19.81 -9.14 2.43
N ARG A 181 -19.42 -8.62 1.26
CA ARG A 181 -19.06 -7.22 1.05
C ARG A 181 -19.67 -6.72 -0.26
N SER A 182 -20.18 -5.50 -0.25
CA SER A 182 -20.62 -4.76 -1.43
C SER A 182 -20.13 -3.33 -1.32
N GLY A 183 -19.23 -2.93 -2.22
CA GLY A 183 -18.53 -1.66 -2.12
C GLY A 183 -17.82 -1.50 -0.78
N LEU A 184 -18.06 -0.38 -0.12
CA LEU A 184 -17.50 -0.05 1.19
C LEU A 184 -18.21 -0.72 2.37
N LYS A 185 -19.32 -1.42 2.13
CA LYS A 185 -20.14 -2.02 3.20
C LYS A 185 -19.91 -3.51 3.27
N ALA A 186 -19.71 -4.04 4.48
CA ALA A 186 -19.59 -5.47 4.71
C ALA A 186 -20.57 -5.94 5.79
N LYS A 187 -21.09 -7.16 5.66
CA LYS A 187 -21.80 -7.86 6.73
C LYS A 187 -20.85 -8.86 7.38
N ALA A 188 -20.80 -8.84 8.70
CA ALA A 188 -19.92 -9.70 9.49
C ALA A 188 -20.68 -10.41 10.60
N SER A 189 -20.31 -11.65 10.91
CA SER A 189 -20.77 -12.32 12.14
C SER A 189 -19.86 -11.94 13.31
N ILE A 190 -20.46 -11.66 14.45
CA ILE A 190 -19.77 -11.24 15.68
C ILE A 190 -19.36 -12.49 16.48
N ILE A 191 -18.08 -12.54 16.88
CA ILE A 191 -17.50 -13.60 17.72
C ILE A 191 -16.80 -12.90 18.90
N ILE A 192 -17.24 -13.20 20.12
CA ILE A 192 -16.69 -12.59 21.34
C ILE A 192 -15.39 -13.31 21.72
N GLU A 193 -14.29 -12.57 21.87
CA GLU A 193 -13.05 -13.07 22.44
C GLU A 193 -12.97 -12.58 23.90
N THR A 194 -13.21 -13.48 24.86
CA THR A 194 -12.91 -13.19 26.27
C THR A 194 -11.40 -13.29 26.47
N ASN A 195 -10.75 -12.19 26.85
CA ASN A 195 -9.35 -12.18 27.26
C ASN A 195 -9.14 -12.95 28.58
N ASN A 196 -9.25 -14.29 28.55
CA ASN A 196 -8.91 -15.17 29.67
C ASN A 196 -7.60 -15.92 29.37
N SER A 197 -6.57 -15.18 28.97
CA SER A 197 -5.21 -15.67 28.81
C SER A 197 -4.21 -14.71 29.48
N GLN A 198 -4.52 -14.34 30.72
CA GLN A 198 -3.49 -14.16 31.74
C GLN A 198 -3.64 -15.29 32.74
N GLU A 199 -2.53 -15.97 33.01
CA GLU A 199 -2.38 -17.11 33.91
C GLU A 199 -3.09 -16.85 35.25
N LEU A 200 -4.24 -17.49 35.47
CA LEU A 200 -4.71 -17.78 36.82
C LEU A 200 -3.81 -18.92 37.32
N SER A 201 -2.78 -18.54 38.07
CA SER A 201 -1.96 -19.49 38.80
C SER A 201 -2.86 -20.42 39.61
N GLU A 202 -2.52 -21.71 39.62
CA GLU A 202 -3.29 -22.79 40.25
C GLU A 202 -3.45 -22.65 41.79
N GLN A 203 -3.06 -21.52 42.38
CA GLN A 203 -3.16 -21.25 43.81
C GLN A 203 -4.53 -20.71 44.25
N GLU A 204 -5.41 -20.29 43.34
CA GLU A 204 -6.76 -19.84 43.69
C GLU A 204 -7.83 -20.95 43.63
N LYS A 205 -7.49 -22.14 43.11
CA LYS A 205 -8.36 -23.33 43.14
C LYS A 205 -8.25 -24.18 44.42
N GLN A 206 -7.39 -23.83 45.37
CA GLN A 206 -7.22 -24.57 46.64
C GLN A 206 -7.64 -23.78 47.90
N LYS A 207 -8.46 -22.73 47.78
CA LYS A 207 -9.05 -22.03 48.94
C LYS A 207 -10.54 -22.22 49.14
N PHE A 208 -11.17 -23.14 48.40
CA PHE A 208 -12.59 -23.50 48.58
C PHE A 208 -12.79 -24.98 48.90
N GLU A 209 -11.91 -25.58 49.68
CA GLU A 209 -12.21 -26.80 50.43
C GLU A 209 -11.57 -26.65 51.81
N ASN A 210 -12.27 -25.95 52.72
CA ASN A 210 -12.23 -26.14 54.18
C ASN A 210 -13.03 -25.01 54.85
N GLY A 211 -14.21 -25.33 55.37
CA GLY A 211 -15.02 -24.39 56.15
C GLY A 211 -16.47 -24.85 56.25
N GLU A 212 -16.77 -25.49 57.38
CA GLU A 212 -18.05 -26.09 57.74
C GLU A 212 -19.25 -25.13 57.75
N ASN A 213 -20.44 -25.75 57.67
CA ASN A 213 -21.76 -25.19 57.93
C ASN A 213 -21.81 -24.16 59.07
N LEU A 214 -22.53 -23.04 58.86
CA LEU A 214 -23.63 -22.62 59.74
C LEU A 214 -24.47 -21.47 59.13
N ASN A 215 -25.78 -21.72 59.08
CA ASN A 215 -26.93 -20.81 59.23
C ASN A 215 -27.40 -19.88 58.10
N ASN A 216 -28.66 -20.14 57.73
CA ASN A 216 -29.63 -19.27 57.08
C ASN A 216 -29.69 -17.86 57.69
N GLN A 217 -29.65 -16.84 56.82
CA GLN A 217 -30.57 -15.70 56.85
C GLN A 217 -30.41 -14.82 55.58
N THR A 218 -31.49 -14.75 54.81
CA THR A 218 -31.94 -13.59 54.01
C THR A 218 -30.87 -12.71 53.36
N GLN A 219 -30.52 -13.01 52.10
CA GLN A 219 -29.97 -12.01 51.19
C GLN A 219 -30.84 -11.92 49.93
N LYS A 220 -31.41 -10.72 49.75
CA LYS A 220 -32.03 -10.25 48.52
C LYS A 220 -31.10 -10.55 47.34
N ASN A 221 -31.65 -11.23 46.33
CA ASN A 221 -31.10 -11.28 44.98
C ASN A 221 -31.02 -9.85 44.43
N THR A 222 -29.92 -9.16 44.70
CA THR A 222 -29.37 -8.18 43.76
C THR A 222 -28.52 -8.99 42.79
N GLN A 223 -29.17 -9.52 41.75
CA GLN A 223 -28.48 -9.91 40.53
C GLN A 223 -27.84 -8.64 39.96
N THR A 224 -26.61 -8.35 40.36
CA THR A 224 -25.71 -7.53 39.55
C THR A 224 -25.36 -8.36 38.33
N SER A 225 -26.23 -8.32 37.32
CA SER A 225 -25.92 -8.81 35.99
C SER A 225 -24.68 -8.08 35.51
N SER A 226 -23.55 -8.79 35.43
CA SER A 226 -22.41 -8.32 34.64
C SER A 226 -22.95 -7.89 33.27
N PRO A 227 -22.64 -6.67 32.78
CA PRO A 227 -23.14 -6.22 31.50
C PRO A 227 -22.64 -7.21 30.43
N ASN A 228 -23.57 -7.90 29.78
CA ASN A 228 -23.25 -8.78 28.65
C ASN A 228 -22.58 -7.90 27.59
N PRO A 229 -21.34 -8.17 27.16
CA PRO A 229 -20.66 -7.32 26.22
C PRO A 229 -21.42 -7.23 24.90
N GLN A 230 -21.81 -6.02 24.54
CA GLN A 230 -22.48 -5.72 23.29
C GLN A 230 -21.59 -4.81 22.46
N LEU A 231 -21.39 -5.18 21.20
CA LEU A 231 -20.75 -4.35 20.20
C LEU A 231 -21.65 -3.15 19.91
N LEU A 232 -21.08 -1.95 19.84
CA LEU A 232 -21.81 -0.71 19.55
C LEU A 232 -21.49 -0.17 18.16
N ALA A 233 -22.47 0.53 17.57
CA ALA A 233 -22.23 1.33 16.37
C ALA A 233 -21.28 2.49 16.70
N GLY A 234 -20.39 2.81 15.76
CA GLY A 234 -19.32 3.79 15.94
C GLY A 234 -18.00 3.18 16.43
N GLU A 235 -17.97 1.92 16.85
CA GLU A 235 -16.71 1.26 17.22
C GLU A 235 -15.79 1.10 16.01
N MET A 236 -14.55 1.52 16.18
CA MET A 236 -13.51 1.43 15.15
C MET A 236 -13.05 -0.02 15.01
N VAL A 237 -12.82 -0.45 13.77
CA VAL A 237 -12.36 -1.81 13.47
C VAL A 237 -11.06 -1.79 12.69
N ARG A 238 -10.25 -2.82 12.88
CA ARG A 238 -8.99 -3.02 12.17
C ARG A 238 -8.93 -4.43 11.61
N GLU A 239 -8.28 -4.58 10.46
CA GLU A 239 -8.00 -5.89 9.89
C GLU A 239 -7.16 -6.74 10.85
N LYS A 240 -7.56 -8.01 11.04
CA LYS A 240 -6.86 -9.01 11.88
C LYS A 240 -6.32 -10.15 11.02
N ILE A 241 -7.16 -10.74 10.18
CA ILE A 241 -6.75 -11.78 9.22
C ILE A 241 -7.24 -11.39 7.83
N ARG A 242 -6.30 -11.31 6.88
CA ARG A 242 -6.57 -11.11 5.46
C ARG A 242 -6.70 -12.45 4.76
N ILE A 243 -7.76 -12.61 3.96
CA ILE A 243 -7.92 -13.77 3.08
C ILE A 243 -7.61 -13.35 1.65
N LEU A 244 -6.67 -14.03 0.99
CA LEU A 244 -6.36 -13.83 -0.43
C LEU A 244 -6.69 -15.10 -1.23
N PRO A 245 -7.45 -14.99 -2.34
CA PRO A 245 -7.87 -16.14 -3.13
C PRO A 245 -6.68 -16.90 -3.73
N LYS A 246 -6.80 -18.23 -3.77
CA LYS A 246 -5.82 -19.14 -4.35
C LYS A 246 -6.45 -20.00 -5.48
N PRO A 247 -6.11 -19.77 -6.77
CA PRO A 247 -5.10 -18.82 -7.26
C PRO A 247 -5.59 -17.36 -7.23
N THR A 248 -4.65 -16.43 -7.10
CA THR A 248 -4.91 -15.01 -7.34
C THR A 248 -4.87 -14.74 -8.84
N GLU A 249 -5.83 -13.97 -9.35
CA GLU A 249 -5.97 -13.67 -10.79
C GLU A 249 -5.70 -12.20 -11.11
N LEU A 250 -5.29 -11.95 -12.36
CA LEU A 250 -5.15 -10.62 -12.95
C LEU A 250 -6.40 -10.29 -13.78
N THR A 251 -7.05 -9.17 -13.50
CA THR A 251 -8.24 -8.73 -14.25
C THR A 251 -7.86 -7.72 -15.32
N ILE A 252 -8.23 -7.98 -16.57
CA ILE A 252 -7.91 -7.14 -17.73
C ILE A 252 -9.19 -6.64 -18.38
N ALA A 253 -9.33 -5.32 -18.45
CA ALA A 253 -10.38 -4.68 -19.22
C ALA A 253 -10.03 -4.62 -20.70
N LEU A 254 -10.97 -4.96 -21.57
CA LEU A 254 -10.85 -4.70 -23.01
C LEU A 254 -11.33 -3.28 -23.32
N ASP A 255 -10.48 -2.48 -23.95
CA ASP A 255 -10.82 -1.11 -24.32
C ASP A 255 -12.09 -1.05 -25.21
N ARG A 256 -12.90 -0.01 -24.99
CA ARG A 256 -14.14 0.26 -25.72
C ARG A 256 -13.88 0.57 -27.19
N GLU A 257 -12.71 1.11 -27.50
CA GLU A 257 -12.30 1.46 -28.87
C GLU A 257 -11.89 0.22 -29.71
N LEU A 258 -11.70 -0.95 -29.08
CA LEU A 258 -11.53 -2.21 -29.81
C LEU A 258 -12.82 -2.56 -30.55
N SER A 259 -12.72 -3.02 -31.79
CA SER A 259 -13.86 -3.54 -32.54
C SER A 259 -14.44 -4.81 -31.91
N ARG A 260 -15.66 -5.17 -32.31
CA ARG A 260 -16.30 -6.40 -31.82
C ARG A 260 -15.47 -7.64 -32.11
N ILE A 261 -14.82 -7.71 -33.28
CA ILE A 261 -14.00 -8.86 -33.68
C ILE A 261 -12.75 -8.93 -32.81
N GLU A 262 -12.06 -7.80 -32.62
CA GLU A 262 -10.86 -7.74 -31.77
C GLU A 262 -11.16 -8.12 -30.33
N ARG A 263 -12.32 -7.73 -29.78
CA ARG A 263 -12.72 -8.14 -28.43
C ARG A 263 -12.96 -9.65 -28.33
N VAL A 264 -13.62 -10.24 -29.32
CA VAL A 264 -13.86 -11.70 -29.35
C VAL A 264 -12.52 -12.45 -29.45
N ASP A 265 -11.61 -11.99 -30.30
CA ASP A 265 -10.29 -12.58 -30.46
C ASP A 265 -9.43 -12.41 -29.20
N ALA A 266 -9.51 -11.27 -28.53
CA ALA A 266 -8.83 -11.02 -27.26
C ALA A 266 -9.35 -11.95 -26.17
N THR A 267 -10.68 -12.04 -25.98
CA THR A 267 -11.29 -12.96 -25.01
C THR A 267 -10.89 -14.40 -25.28
N SER A 268 -10.91 -14.84 -26.54
CA SER A 268 -10.46 -16.19 -26.91
C SER A 268 -8.95 -16.40 -26.76
N GLY A 269 -8.15 -15.35 -26.88
CA GLY A 269 -6.70 -15.41 -26.64
C GLY A 269 -6.41 -15.57 -25.14
N PHE A 270 -7.01 -14.72 -24.31
CA PHE A 270 -6.78 -14.72 -22.87
C PHE A 270 -7.39 -15.94 -22.16
N SER A 271 -8.36 -16.64 -22.75
CA SER A 271 -8.88 -17.89 -22.16
C SER A 271 -7.83 -19.00 -22.03
N ALA A 272 -6.69 -18.87 -22.72
CA ALA A 272 -5.55 -19.78 -22.57
C ALA A 272 -4.69 -19.47 -21.32
N GLU A 273 -4.82 -18.28 -20.73
CA GLU A 273 -4.07 -17.82 -19.56
C GLU A 273 -4.89 -18.06 -18.29
N SER A 274 -4.67 -19.18 -17.60
CA SER A 274 -5.49 -19.62 -16.46
C SER A 274 -5.48 -18.71 -15.23
N GLN A 275 -4.67 -17.65 -15.22
CA GLN A 275 -4.54 -16.69 -14.12
C GLN A 275 -4.98 -15.27 -14.55
N VAL A 276 -5.65 -15.16 -15.69
CA VAL A 276 -6.17 -13.89 -16.22
C VAL A 276 -7.68 -14.00 -16.41
N THR A 277 -8.39 -13.01 -15.88
CA THR A 277 -9.81 -12.82 -16.10
C THR A 277 -10.03 -11.58 -16.96
N VAL A 278 -10.82 -11.71 -18.01
CA VAL A 278 -11.11 -10.60 -18.93
C VAL A 278 -12.50 -10.04 -18.65
N VAL A 279 -12.57 -8.72 -18.58
CA VAL A 279 -13.80 -7.96 -18.33
C VAL A 279 -14.00 -6.88 -19.38
N ASN A 280 -15.22 -6.34 -19.46
CA ASN A 280 -15.46 -5.14 -20.25
C ASN A 280 -14.93 -3.91 -19.50
N ASN A 281 -14.52 -2.85 -20.22
CA ASN A 281 -14.03 -1.57 -19.66
C ASN A 281 -15.10 -0.73 -18.92
N ILE A 282 -16.05 -1.36 -18.23
CA ILE A 282 -17.02 -0.75 -17.30
C ILE A 282 -16.88 -1.41 -15.92
N GLN A 283 -16.18 -2.54 -15.83
CA GLN A 283 -15.96 -3.27 -14.60
C GLN A 283 -14.57 -2.94 -14.05
N ALA A 284 -14.41 -3.05 -12.73
CA ALA A 284 -13.12 -2.90 -12.07
C ALA A 284 -12.10 -3.89 -12.68
N ALA A 285 -10.92 -3.38 -13.03
CA ALA A 285 -9.83 -4.15 -13.62
C ALA A 285 -8.50 -3.71 -13.02
N ASP A 286 -7.44 -4.49 -13.24
CA ASP A 286 -6.08 -4.12 -12.86
C ASP A 286 -5.37 -3.35 -14.01
N TYR A 287 -5.64 -3.75 -15.25
CA TYR A 287 -5.00 -3.23 -16.46
C TYR A 287 -5.99 -3.17 -17.64
N ILE A 288 -5.66 -2.39 -18.66
CA ILE A 288 -6.44 -2.25 -19.89
C ILE A 288 -5.63 -2.84 -21.05
N PHE A 289 -6.27 -3.67 -21.88
CA PHE A 289 -5.74 -4.11 -23.17
C PHE A 289 -6.34 -3.27 -24.29
N SER A 290 -5.48 -2.60 -25.06
CA SER A 290 -5.91 -1.71 -26.15
C SER A 290 -4.91 -1.68 -27.31
N ARG A 291 -5.33 -1.03 -28.41
CA ARG A 291 -4.46 -0.67 -29.53
C ARG A 291 -3.55 0.49 -29.12
N VAL A 292 -2.30 0.47 -29.55
CA VAL A 292 -1.34 1.56 -29.29
C VAL A 292 -1.71 2.79 -30.12
N PRO A 293 -2.09 3.94 -29.51
CA PRO A 293 -2.39 5.17 -30.24
C PRO A 293 -1.10 5.87 -30.72
N GLU A 294 -1.15 6.54 -31.89
CA GLU A 294 -0.02 7.30 -32.45
C GLU A 294 0.54 8.37 -31.48
N THR A 295 -0.34 9.01 -30.69
CA THR A 295 0.05 10.07 -29.74
C THR A 295 0.80 9.55 -28.51
N THR A 296 0.62 8.29 -28.13
CA THR A 296 1.27 7.70 -26.95
C THR A 296 2.76 7.43 -27.20
N ILE A 297 3.12 7.21 -28.47
CA ILE A 297 4.51 7.03 -28.91
C ILE A 297 5.30 8.33 -28.82
N ALA A 298 4.67 9.49 -29.09
CA ALA A 298 5.32 10.80 -28.99
C ALA A 298 5.64 11.25 -27.55
N GLN A 299 5.05 10.59 -26.53
CA GLN A 299 5.35 10.85 -25.11
C GLN A 299 6.50 9.99 -24.56
N SER A 300 6.99 9.01 -25.34
CA SER A 300 8.23 8.28 -25.08
C SER A 300 9.40 9.10 -25.64
N LEU A 301 9.98 9.99 -24.83
CA LEU A 301 10.91 11.05 -25.26
C LEU A 301 12.33 10.57 -25.67
N SER A 302 12.57 9.29 -25.92
CA SER A 302 13.94 8.76 -26.00
C SER A 302 14.33 8.05 -27.31
N ALA A 303 13.52 8.11 -28.38
CA ALA A 303 14.00 7.69 -29.72
C ALA A 303 13.20 8.36 -30.85
N PRO A 304 13.85 8.90 -31.90
CA PRO A 304 13.14 9.31 -33.11
C PRO A 304 12.79 8.05 -33.92
N LEU A 305 11.51 7.64 -33.97
CA LEU A 305 11.12 6.45 -34.73
C LEU A 305 9.80 6.61 -35.53
N PRO A 306 9.69 5.93 -36.68
CA PRO A 306 8.79 6.22 -37.80
C PRO A 306 7.33 5.81 -37.53
N SER A 307 6.44 6.15 -38.48
CA SER A 307 4.99 5.90 -38.53
C SER A 307 4.54 4.40 -38.49
N MET A 308 5.33 3.49 -37.91
CA MET A 308 5.20 2.02 -37.98
C MET A 308 4.37 1.37 -36.85
N TYR A 309 3.67 2.13 -36.02
CA TYR A 309 2.91 1.58 -34.87
C TYR A 309 1.42 1.35 -35.15
N GLN A 310 0.94 1.62 -36.37
CA GLN A 310 -0.46 1.43 -36.73
C GLN A 310 -0.84 -0.06 -36.63
N GLY A 311 -1.78 -0.39 -35.73
CA GLY A 311 -2.30 -1.75 -35.58
C GLY A 311 -1.57 -2.67 -34.58
N ARG A 312 -0.83 -2.13 -33.61
CA ARG A 312 -0.23 -2.93 -32.50
C ARG A 312 -1.08 -2.90 -31.23
N TYR A 313 -0.94 -3.91 -30.38
CA TYR A 313 -1.62 -3.98 -29.08
C TYR A 313 -0.65 -3.99 -27.92
N ALA A 314 -1.09 -3.44 -26.79
CA ALA A 314 -0.31 -3.33 -25.58
C ALA A 314 -1.21 -3.34 -24.33
N LEU A 315 -0.56 -3.40 -23.16
CA LEU A 315 -1.19 -3.22 -21.86
C LEU A 315 -0.98 -1.79 -21.38
N PHE A 316 -1.99 -1.27 -20.71
CA PHE A 316 -2.02 0.07 -20.14
C PHE A 316 -2.42 -0.03 -18.67
N SER A 317 -1.94 0.92 -17.85
CA SER A 317 -2.53 1.16 -16.53
C SER A 317 -3.99 1.64 -16.68
N LEU A 318 -4.72 1.70 -15.55
CA LEU A 318 -6.09 2.23 -15.54
C LEU A 318 -6.17 3.70 -15.98
N GLY A 319 -5.10 4.45 -15.78
CA GLY A 319 -4.93 5.81 -16.29
C GLY A 319 -4.49 5.86 -17.75
N GLU A 320 -4.65 4.79 -18.52
CA GLU A 320 -4.27 4.70 -19.93
C GLU A 320 -2.79 5.05 -20.20
N VAL A 321 -1.91 4.82 -19.21
CA VAL A 321 -0.46 4.94 -19.39
C VAL A 321 0.05 3.61 -19.93
N LEU A 322 0.72 3.68 -21.09
CA LEU A 322 1.32 2.53 -21.74
C LEU A 322 2.35 1.86 -20.84
N ILE A 323 2.30 0.53 -20.72
CA ILE A 323 3.35 -0.27 -20.09
C ILE A 323 4.40 -0.57 -21.18
N PRO A 324 5.60 0.04 -21.15
CA PRO A 324 6.55 0.01 -22.27
C PRO A 324 6.92 -1.39 -22.76
N SER A 325 7.15 -2.34 -21.85
CA SER A 325 7.52 -3.73 -22.17
C SER A 325 6.40 -4.54 -22.83
N SER A 326 5.16 -4.03 -22.82
CA SER A 326 3.99 -4.73 -23.36
C SER A 326 3.76 -4.47 -24.84
N VAL A 327 4.49 -3.53 -25.47
CA VAL A 327 4.36 -3.22 -26.90
C VAL A 327 5.04 -4.30 -27.74
N GLY A 328 4.37 -4.75 -28.80
CA GLY A 328 4.96 -5.70 -29.75
C GLY A 328 5.98 -5.06 -30.69
N GLU A 329 7.00 -5.81 -31.07
CA GLU A 329 7.91 -5.51 -32.19
C GLU A 329 7.24 -5.89 -33.51
N GLY A 330 6.21 -5.15 -33.94
CA GLY A 330 5.49 -5.45 -35.18
C GLY A 330 6.21 -4.95 -36.44
N GLY A 331 6.26 -5.75 -37.50
CA GLY A 331 6.62 -5.29 -38.85
C GLY A 331 5.51 -4.47 -39.53
N GLU A 332 5.71 -4.07 -40.79
CA GLU A 332 4.83 -3.16 -41.55
C GLU A 332 3.37 -3.61 -41.72
N GLY A 333 3.00 -4.85 -41.34
CA GLY A 333 1.66 -5.44 -41.52
C GLY A 333 0.70 -5.37 -40.34
N GLY A 334 1.06 -4.74 -39.22
CA GLY A 334 0.28 -4.76 -37.98
C GLY A 334 0.38 -6.09 -37.22
N GLU A 335 -0.17 -6.15 -36.00
CA GLU A 335 -0.14 -7.34 -35.14
C GLU A 335 -1.53 -7.98 -35.06
N ALA A 336 -1.64 -9.30 -35.09
CA ALA A 336 -2.93 -9.97 -34.83
C ALA A 336 -3.21 -10.02 -33.32
N VAL A 337 -4.45 -9.80 -32.89
CA VAL A 337 -4.84 -9.77 -31.46
C VAL A 337 -4.38 -11.03 -30.72
N LYS A 338 -4.63 -12.21 -31.29
CA LYS A 338 -4.25 -13.49 -30.68
C LYS A 338 -2.73 -13.62 -30.50
N VAL A 339 -1.95 -13.12 -31.47
CA VAL A 339 -0.48 -13.12 -31.39
C VAL A 339 0.00 -12.15 -30.31
N ALA A 340 -0.64 -10.97 -30.21
CA ALA A 340 -0.35 -10.02 -29.15
C ALA A 340 -0.60 -10.61 -27.76
N VAL A 341 -1.74 -11.28 -27.54
CA VAL A 341 -2.05 -11.93 -26.26
C VAL A 341 -1.03 -13.02 -25.92
N GLN A 342 -0.65 -13.86 -26.89
CA GLN A 342 0.37 -14.90 -26.67
C GLN A 342 1.72 -14.31 -26.29
N ARG A 343 2.15 -13.24 -26.95
CA ARG A 343 3.37 -12.50 -26.62
C ARG A 343 3.34 -11.91 -25.21
N LEU A 344 2.17 -11.43 -24.77
CA LEU A 344 1.98 -10.81 -23.46
C LEU A 344 2.03 -11.81 -22.30
N SER A 345 1.99 -13.12 -22.54
CA SER A 345 1.96 -14.16 -21.48
C SER A 345 3.00 -13.96 -20.38
N SER A 346 4.25 -13.66 -20.74
CA SER A 346 5.29 -13.41 -19.74
C SER A 346 5.06 -12.11 -18.97
N GLN A 347 4.61 -11.05 -19.65
CA GLN A 347 4.32 -9.77 -19.02
C GLN A 347 3.15 -9.87 -18.04
N LEU A 348 2.12 -10.64 -18.39
CA LEU A 348 0.96 -10.91 -17.53
C LEU A 348 1.37 -11.54 -16.20
N LYS A 349 2.32 -12.49 -16.23
CA LYS A 349 2.87 -13.11 -15.02
C LYS A 349 3.60 -12.10 -14.15
N THR A 350 4.35 -11.18 -14.74
CA THR A 350 5.03 -10.11 -14.00
C THR A 350 4.05 -9.11 -13.38
N LEU A 351 3.02 -8.72 -14.11
CA LEU A 351 1.98 -7.83 -13.58
C LEU A 351 1.15 -8.51 -12.47
N LEU A 352 0.87 -9.81 -12.60
CA LEU A 352 0.25 -10.59 -11.54
C LEU A 352 1.15 -10.71 -10.30
N ALA A 353 2.45 -10.91 -10.48
CA ALA A 353 3.41 -10.90 -9.38
C ALA A 353 3.41 -9.54 -8.67
N ALA A 354 3.40 -8.43 -9.43
CA ALA A 354 3.30 -7.08 -8.89
C ALA A 354 2.01 -6.88 -8.07
N LYS A 355 0.87 -7.37 -8.58
CA LYS A 355 -0.41 -7.36 -7.86
C LYS A 355 -0.31 -8.12 -6.54
N ILE A 356 0.23 -9.34 -6.55
CA ILE A 356 0.42 -10.17 -5.35
C ILE A 356 1.28 -9.45 -4.30
N LEU A 357 2.41 -8.87 -4.69
CA LEU A 357 3.26 -8.12 -3.76
C LEU A 357 2.55 -6.87 -3.20
N ARG A 358 1.76 -6.16 -4.01
CA ARG A 358 0.96 -5.01 -3.52
C ARG A 358 -0.15 -5.42 -2.57
N LEU A 359 -0.68 -6.65 -2.70
CA LEU A 359 -1.68 -7.21 -1.79
C LEU A 359 -1.12 -7.50 -0.39
N THR A 360 0.20 -7.43 -0.16
CA THR A 360 0.78 -7.56 1.18
C THR A 360 0.80 -6.23 1.95
N ARG A 361 0.44 -5.09 1.35
CA ARG A 361 0.44 -3.79 2.05
C ARG A 361 -0.45 -3.79 3.30
N ASN A 362 0.15 -3.48 4.44
CA ASN A 362 -0.53 -3.45 5.76
C ASN A 362 0.13 -2.47 6.75
N GLU A 363 0.93 -1.51 6.28
CA GLU A 363 1.69 -0.53 7.09
C GLU A 363 0.83 0.12 8.20
N SER A 364 -0.41 0.47 7.87
CA SER A 364 -1.34 1.16 8.78
C SER A 364 -2.07 0.24 9.78
N SER A 365 -1.92 -1.08 9.66
CA SER A 365 -2.67 -2.05 10.47
C SER A 365 -1.77 -2.94 11.33
N THR A 366 -0.57 -3.28 10.85
CA THR A 366 0.38 -4.15 11.54
C THR A 366 0.96 -3.53 12.81
N GLN A 367 1.12 -4.33 13.86
CA GLN A 367 1.79 -3.96 15.11
C GLN A 367 3.28 -4.29 15.12
N ILE A 368 3.83 -4.87 14.04
CA ILE A 368 5.28 -5.01 13.89
C ILE A 368 5.90 -3.62 13.93
N LYS A 369 6.98 -3.43 14.67
CA LYS A 369 7.61 -2.11 14.91
C LYS A 369 8.77 -1.87 13.95
N VAL A 370 8.47 -1.49 12.71
CA VAL A 370 9.50 -1.23 11.69
C VAL A 370 9.35 0.15 11.09
N ARG A 371 10.48 0.76 10.79
CA ARG A 371 10.55 2.09 10.19
C ARG A 371 11.59 2.10 9.08
N SER A 372 11.33 2.81 8.00
CA SER A 372 12.26 2.91 6.89
C SER A 372 12.45 4.36 6.44
N ASN A 373 13.71 4.74 6.27
CA ASN A 373 14.14 6.03 5.76
C ASN A 373 14.78 5.85 4.40
N PHE A 374 14.25 6.54 3.40
CA PHE A 374 14.79 6.57 2.05
C PHE A 374 15.56 7.87 1.84
N ALA A 375 16.81 7.77 1.41
CA ALA A 375 17.69 8.92 1.18
C ALA A 375 18.31 8.90 -0.21
N THR A 376 18.41 10.06 -0.84
CA THR A 376 19.34 10.27 -1.96
C THR A 376 20.74 10.44 -1.39
N ILE A 377 21.72 9.80 -2.02
CA ILE A 377 23.15 9.97 -1.71
C ILE A 377 23.76 10.96 -2.70
N THR A 378 23.44 10.80 -3.99
CA THR A 378 23.78 11.72 -5.08
C THR A 378 22.50 12.22 -5.76
N PRO A 379 22.43 13.49 -6.20
CA PRO A 379 23.48 14.53 -6.19
C PRO A 379 23.68 15.19 -4.81
N LYS A 380 22.75 15.04 -3.86
CA LYS A 380 22.89 15.54 -2.49
C LYS A 380 22.35 14.53 -1.48
N ALA A 381 23.13 14.29 -0.42
CA ALA A 381 22.71 13.48 0.72
C ALA A 381 21.48 14.12 1.40
N LYS A 382 20.31 13.50 1.27
CA LYS A 382 19.07 13.99 1.88
C LYS A 382 18.07 12.86 2.07
N ILE A 383 17.42 12.80 3.24
CA ILE A 383 16.25 11.94 3.43
C ILE A 383 15.11 12.53 2.60
N VAL A 384 14.58 11.72 1.68
CA VAL A 384 13.54 12.09 0.74
C VAL A 384 12.18 11.49 1.10
N MET A 385 12.16 10.37 1.84
CA MET A 385 10.92 9.73 2.27
C MET A 385 11.12 8.97 3.58
N ARG A 386 10.08 8.90 4.40
CA ARG A 386 9.99 8.07 5.60
C ARG A 386 8.68 7.28 5.58
N ARG A 387 8.76 6.03 6.03
CA ARG A 387 7.63 5.11 6.23
C ARG A 387 7.75 4.46 7.61
N GLU A 388 6.62 4.21 8.24
CA GLU A 388 6.58 3.59 9.56
C GLU A 388 5.27 2.86 9.79
N THR A 389 5.35 1.73 10.46
CA THR A 389 4.18 0.93 10.80
C THR A 389 3.50 1.45 12.05
N LEU A 390 2.21 1.11 12.20
CA LEU A 390 1.41 1.50 13.37
C LEU A 390 2.03 1.07 14.72
N GLY A 391 2.77 -0.05 14.75
CA GLY A 391 3.47 -0.51 15.96
C GLY A 391 4.51 0.47 16.52
N VAL A 392 5.03 1.39 15.69
CA VAL A 392 6.03 2.40 16.09
C VAL A 392 5.31 3.58 16.76
N SER A 393 4.85 3.40 18.00
CA SER A 393 4.06 4.42 18.72
C SER A 393 4.84 5.23 19.77
N ASN A 394 6.16 5.04 19.91
CA ASN A 394 6.98 5.71 20.93
C ASN A 394 7.96 6.74 20.31
N GLU A 395 7.57 8.01 20.26
CA GLU A 395 8.45 9.11 19.84
C GLU A 395 9.52 9.49 20.89
N ALA A 396 9.29 9.16 22.17
CA ALA A 396 10.10 9.67 23.28
C ALA A 396 11.58 9.22 23.24
N LYS A 397 11.90 8.09 22.60
CA LYS A 397 13.28 7.58 22.48
C LYS A 397 14.11 8.27 21.38
N PHE A 398 13.50 9.05 20.47
CA PHE A 398 14.19 9.46 19.24
C PHE A 398 14.04 10.96 18.93
N LYS A 399 14.49 11.79 19.87
CA LYS A 399 15.16 13.04 19.50
C LYS A 399 16.55 12.69 18.95
N THR A 400 16.62 12.08 17.76
CA THR A 400 17.87 12.20 17.01
C THR A 400 18.04 13.68 16.73
N ASN A 401 19.13 14.26 17.24
CA ASN A 401 19.64 15.59 16.89
C ASN A 401 19.87 15.67 15.37
N ILE A 402 18.79 15.75 14.60
CA ILE A 402 18.81 16.11 13.20
C ILE A 402 18.11 17.45 13.18
N GLU A 403 18.90 18.51 13.30
CA GLU A 403 18.54 19.84 12.83
C GLU A 403 17.90 19.66 11.44
N GLY A 404 16.59 19.89 11.31
CA GLY A 404 15.91 19.78 10.01
C GLY A 404 14.57 19.06 9.96
N VAL A 405 13.93 18.68 11.09
CA VAL A 405 12.51 18.24 11.06
C VAL A 405 11.56 19.35 10.56
N GLY A 406 12.01 20.62 10.57
CA GLY A 406 11.37 21.77 9.92
C GLY A 406 11.76 21.98 8.44
N SER A 407 12.68 21.18 7.91
CA SER A 407 13.19 21.24 6.53
C SER A 407 13.22 19.85 5.89
N PHE A 408 12.27 18.98 6.25
CA PHE A 408 11.87 17.92 5.34
C PHE A 408 11.37 18.62 4.08
N GLY A 409 12.22 18.80 3.07
CA GLY A 409 11.75 19.11 1.72
C GLY A 409 11.10 17.85 1.14
N VAL A 410 10.09 17.34 1.84
CA VAL A 410 9.03 16.49 1.34
C VAL A 410 8.36 17.38 0.32
N SER A 411 8.50 17.00 -0.95
CA SER A 411 7.85 17.69 -2.04
C SER A 411 6.35 17.77 -1.78
N ASP A 412 5.71 18.88 -2.17
CA ASP A 412 4.26 19.07 -2.18
C ASP A 412 3.55 18.14 -3.19
N GLY A 413 4.17 17.01 -3.55
CA GLY A 413 3.76 16.05 -4.56
C GLY A 413 4.69 14.83 -4.61
N LEU A 414 4.54 13.99 -5.64
CA LEU A 414 5.34 12.77 -5.78
C LEU A 414 6.84 13.07 -5.89
N LEU A 415 7.65 12.29 -5.15
CA LEU A 415 9.11 12.36 -5.19
C LEU A 415 9.61 12.08 -6.62
N THR A 416 10.36 13.02 -7.20
CA THR A 416 10.96 12.88 -8.52
C THR A 416 12.49 12.81 -8.40
N LEU A 417 13.10 11.82 -9.05
CA LEU A 417 14.54 11.52 -8.98
C LEU A 417 15.10 11.35 -10.39
N PRO A 418 16.22 11.99 -10.75
CA PRO A 418 16.83 11.81 -12.06
C PRO A 418 17.43 10.41 -12.21
N ILE A 419 17.41 9.85 -13.43
CA ILE A 419 18.11 8.63 -13.79
C ILE A 419 19.57 8.75 -13.38
N GLY A 420 20.09 7.68 -12.77
CA GLY A 420 21.44 7.63 -12.27
C GLY A 420 21.65 8.21 -10.86
N SER A 421 20.60 8.77 -10.24
CA SER A 421 20.62 9.07 -8.79
C SER A 421 20.97 7.82 -7.99
N ARG A 422 21.77 7.98 -6.94
CA ARG A 422 22.04 6.90 -5.99
C ARG A 422 21.17 7.06 -4.77
N ILE A 423 20.51 5.98 -4.37
CA ILE A 423 19.59 5.95 -3.24
C ILE A 423 20.01 4.89 -2.23
N GLN A 424 19.68 5.14 -0.97
CA GLN A 424 19.91 4.23 0.13
C GLN A 424 18.66 4.16 0.99
N CYS A 425 18.33 2.96 1.42
CA CYS A 425 17.23 2.72 2.34
C CYS A 425 17.78 2.26 3.68
N ARG A 426 17.44 2.95 4.76
CA ARG A 426 17.80 2.54 6.12
C ARG A 426 16.56 2.02 6.84
N LEU A 427 16.57 0.73 7.14
CA LEU A 427 15.48 0.02 7.80
C LEU A 427 15.82 -0.18 9.28
N TYR A 428 14.88 0.13 10.16
CA TYR A 428 15.00 0.05 11.62
C TYR A 428 14.01 -0.97 12.17
N ASN A 429 14.46 -1.74 13.14
CA ASN A 429 13.63 -2.61 13.94
C ASN A 429 13.49 -2.01 15.35
N ASP A 430 12.36 -1.36 15.61
CA ASP A 430 12.05 -0.78 16.93
C ASP A 430 11.39 -1.82 17.86
N GLY A 431 11.39 -3.09 17.45
CA GLY A 431 10.84 -4.22 18.18
C GLY A 431 11.85 -4.92 19.07
N ASP A 432 11.35 -5.90 19.80
CA ASP A 432 12.07 -6.78 20.73
C ASP A 432 12.43 -8.14 20.11
N ARG A 433 12.10 -8.35 18.83
CA ARG A 433 12.31 -9.60 18.09
C ARG A 433 13.05 -9.32 16.78
N PRO A 434 13.88 -10.27 16.29
CA PRO A 434 14.52 -10.12 14.99
C PRO A 434 13.47 -10.03 13.88
N VAL A 435 13.76 -9.22 12.86
CA VAL A 435 12.88 -9.02 11.70
C VAL A 435 13.63 -9.39 10.43
N TYR A 436 13.10 -10.36 9.69
CA TYR A 436 13.58 -10.76 8.36
C TYR A 436 12.91 -9.88 7.31
N PHE A 437 13.59 -9.59 6.20
CA PHE A 437 13.02 -8.73 5.17
C PHE A 437 13.47 -9.08 3.75
N MET A 438 12.64 -8.68 2.79
CA MET A 438 12.91 -8.69 1.35
C MET A 438 12.65 -7.29 0.77
N LEU A 439 13.50 -6.86 -0.17
CA LEU A 439 13.31 -5.62 -0.93
C LEU A 439 13.04 -5.95 -2.40
N PHE A 440 11.85 -5.63 -2.87
CA PHE A 440 11.48 -5.68 -4.28
C PHE A 440 11.39 -4.27 -4.85
N SER A 441 11.76 -4.09 -6.11
CA SER A 441 11.54 -2.84 -6.85
C SER A 441 10.86 -3.13 -8.18
N LEU A 442 9.83 -2.36 -8.49
CA LEU A 442 9.08 -2.41 -9.74
C LEU A 442 9.40 -1.16 -10.52
N ASP A 443 9.85 -1.30 -11.76
CA ASP A 443 10.07 -0.16 -12.65
C ASP A 443 8.87 0.12 -13.56
N SER A 444 8.92 1.21 -14.33
CA SER A 444 7.83 1.63 -15.21
C SER A 444 7.62 0.69 -16.39
N SER A 445 8.62 -0.13 -16.74
CA SER A 445 8.48 -1.21 -17.71
C SER A 445 7.73 -2.42 -17.15
N GLY A 446 7.44 -2.43 -15.85
CA GLY A 446 6.82 -3.56 -15.20
C GLY A 446 7.78 -4.73 -15.02
N CYS A 447 9.10 -4.51 -14.99
CA CYS A 447 10.06 -5.49 -14.51
C CYS A 447 10.08 -5.51 -12.97
N ILE A 448 10.36 -6.69 -12.39
CA ILE A 448 10.56 -6.84 -10.94
C ILE A 448 12.03 -7.12 -10.67
N LEU A 449 12.61 -6.25 -9.86
CA LEU A 449 13.97 -6.34 -9.35
C LEU A 449 13.92 -6.73 -7.86
N VAL A 450 14.96 -7.41 -7.39
CA VAL A 450 15.11 -7.82 -5.99
C VAL A 450 16.51 -7.49 -5.50
N LEU A 451 16.62 -7.07 -4.24
CA LEU A 451 17.90 -7.04 -3.54
C LEU A 451 18.36 -8.47 -3.27
N ASP A 452 19.56 -8.84 -3.71
CA ASP A 452 20.07 -10.20 -3.56
C ASP A 452 20.08 -10.60 -2.08
N PRO A 453 19.27 -11.60 -1.67
CA PRO A 453 19.25 -12.05 -0.28
C PRO A 453 20.57 -12.68 0.16
N ALA A 454 21.44 -13.08 -0.78
CA ALA A 454 22.78 -13.57 -0.49
C ALA A 454 23.78 -12.47 -0.10
N ALA A 455 23.44 -11.19 -0.31
CA ALA A 455 24.24 -10.05 0.12
C ALA A 455 24.13 -9.81 1.64
N SER A 456 24.27 -10.88 2.43
CA SER A 456 24.05 -10.93 3.88
C SER A 456 24.59 -9.66 4.56
N ASN A 457 23.73 -9.05 5.37
CA ASN A 457 24.08 -7.88 6.17
C ASN A 457 24.75 -8.25 7.51
N GLN A 458 25.12 -9.52 7.70
CA GLN A 458 25.83 -10.01 8.88
C GLN A 458 27.35 -10.14 8.61
N SER A 459 28.16 -9.94 9.65
CA SER A 459 29.63 -10.01 9.59
C SER A 459 30.14 -11.36 9.06
N LEU A 460 31.15 -11.32 8.18
CA LEU A 460 31.78 -12.42 7.41
C LEU A 460 32.36 -13.62 8.21
N ASN A 461 32.10 -13.74 9.51
CA ASN A 461 32.78 -14.75 10.33
C ASN A 461 32.21 -16.17 10.20
N ASN A 462 31.08 -16.37 9.51
CA ASN A 462 30.54 -17.71 9.25
C ASN A 462 30.41 -17.91 7.74
N ASN A 463 31.26 -18.77 7.16
CA ASN A 463 31.22 -19.23 5.76
C ASN A 463 30.02 -20.15 5.46
N GLU A 464 28.89 -19.96 6.14
CA GLU A 464 27.65 -20.65 5.84
C GLU A 464 26.76 -19.65 5.09
N SER A 465 26.48 -19.95 3.83
CA SER A 465 25.44 -19.30 3.03
C SER A 465 24.22 -19.06 3.93
N SER A 466 23.89 -17.80 4.23
CA SER A 466 22.80 -17.52 5.17
C SER A 466 21.47 -18.00 4.60
N GLU A 467 21.07 -19.23 4.94
CA GLU A 467 19.79 -19.85 4.54
C GLU A 467 18.58 -19.04 5.06
N THR A 468 18.82 -18.12 5.98
CA THR A 468 17.83 -17.26 6.64
C THR A 468 17.64 -15.90 5.96
N GLY A 469 18.49 -15.51 5.00
CA GLY A 469 18.40 -14.24 4.28
C GLY A 469 18.77 -13.00 5.11
N LEU A 470 18.22 -11.84 4.73
CA LEU A 470 18.48 -10.55 5.36
C LEU A 470 17.66 -10.38 6.65
N VAL A 471 18.29 -9.95 7.73
CA VAL A 471 17.67 -9.85 9.06
C VAL A 471 18.18 -8.65 9.87
N ILE A 472 17.32 -8.08 10.71
CA ILE A 472 17.65 -6.98 11.62
C ILE A 472 17.40 -7.43 13.05
N SER A 473 18.42 -7.30 13.90
CA SER A 473 18.31 -7.58 15.33
C SER A 473 17.31 -6.63 16.02
N PRO A 474 16.77 -7.02 17.19
CA PRO A 474 15.97 -6.11 18.02
C PRO A 474 16.69 -4.78 18.29
N GLU A 475 15.95 -3.67 18.26
CA GLU A 475 16.44 -2.30 18.48
C GLU A 475 17.63 -1.87 17.59
N ASP A 476 17.81 -2.49 16.42
CA ASP A 476 18.92 -2.24 15.49
C ASP A 476 18.45 -1.68 14.12
N SER A 477 19.40 -1.32 13.25
CA SER A 477 19.14 -0.80 11.91
C SER A 477 20.12 -1.33 10.87
N VAL A 478 19.65 -1.48 9.63
CA VAL A 478 20.47 -1.88 8.47
C VAL A 478 20.33 -0.86 7.34
N ASN A 479 21.43 -0.65 6.59
CA ASN A 479 21.41 0.09 5.33
C ASN A 479 21.29 -0.88 4.15
N MET A 480 20.48 -0.51 3.16
CA MET A 480 20.28 -1.24 1.91
C MET A 480 20.74 -0.35 0.74
N PRO A 481 21.70 -0.81 -0.10
CA PRO A 481 22.42 -2.07 0.06
C PRO A 481 23.39 -1.97 1.26
N PRO A 482 23.78 -3.11 1.87
CA PRO A 482 24.75 -3.10 2.96
C PRO A 482 26.08 -2.54 2.47
N VAL A 483 26.74 -1.74 3.30
CA VAL A 483 28.05 -1.17 2.98
C VAL A 483 29.07 -2.29 3.02
N ILE A 484 29.47 -2.82 1.87
CA ILE A 484 30.53 -3.84 1.79
C ILE A 484 31.85 -3.11 2.07
N SER A 485 32.40 -3.30 3.27
CA SER A 485 33.58 -2.60 3.80
C SER A 485 34.90 -2.84 3.04
N ASN A 486 34.90 -3.60 1.96
CA ASN A 486 36.10 -4.10 1.28
C ASN A 486 36.45 -3.37 -0.04
N PHE A 487 35.66 -2.39 -0.49
CA PHE A 487 35.98 -1.57 -1.66
C PHE A 487 36.51 -0.20 -1.24
N PRO A 488 37.48 0.39 -1.99
CA PRO A 488 38.08 1.67 -1.63
C PRO A 488 37.00 2.76 -1.53
N ARG A 489 37.12 3.56 -0.46
CA ARG A 489 36.16 4.57 -0.03
C ARG A 489 36.09 5.75 -1.01
N ASP A 490 35.33 5.56 -2.09
CA ASP A 490 34.80 6.66 -2.90
C ASP A 490 33.29 6.78 -2.66
N THR A 491 32.80 8.00 -2.50
CA THR A 491 31.37 8.32 -2.33
C THR A 491 30.49 7.82 -3.48
N GLU A 492 31.08 7.44 -4.61
CA GLU A 492 30.43 6.80 -5.76
C GLU A 492 29.96 5.35 -5.51
N SER A 493 30.45 4.70 -4.45
CA SER A 493 30.13 3.29 -4.11
C SER A 493 28.92 3.13 -3.17
N PHE A 494 28.38 4.22 -2.61
CA PHE A 494 27.29 4.16 -1.62
C PHE A 494 25.89 4.22 -2.26
N GLY A 495 24.97 3.38 -1.76
CA GLY A 495 23.60 3.27 -2.29
C GLY A 495 23.53 2.47 -3.59
N TRP A 496 22.33 2.20 -4.11
CA TRP A 496 22.18 1.63 -5.45
C TRP A 496 21.81 2.70 -6.45
N LYS A 497 22.24 2.51 -7.70
CA LYS A 497 21.93 3.44 -8.79
C LYS A 497 20.52 3.16 -9.31
N LEU A 498 19.70 4.21 -9.43
CA LEU A 498 18.42 4.14 -10.13
C LEU A 498 18.67 3.95 -11.63
N ILE A 499 18.30 2.77 -12.12
CA ILE A 499 18.44 2.36 -13.51
C ILE A 499 17.09 1.83 -13.93
N GLY A 500 16.58 2.35 -15.04
CA GLY A 500 15.29 1.97 -15.57
C GLY A 500 14.80 3.03 -16.53
N PRO A 501 13.70 2.75 -17.25
CA PRO A 501 13.06 3.76 -18.07
C PRO A 501 12.51 4.89 -17.19
N GLU A 502 12.36 6.07 -17.79
CA GLU A 502 11.59 7.14 -17.18
C GLU A 502 10.17 6.65 -16.83
N GLY A 503 9.62 7.16 -15.73
CA GLY A 503 8.29 6.80 -15.25
C GLY A 503 8.25 6.44 -13.77
N LEU A 504 7.17 5.80 -13.35
CA LEU A 504 6.98 5.43 -11.94
C LEU A 504 7.83 4.22 -11.56
N ALA A 505 8.47 4.29 -10.40
CA ALA A 505 9.13 3.17 -9.77
C ALA A 505 8.62 3.01 -8.33
N GLU A 506 8.36 1.76 -7.94
CA GLU A 506 7.86 1.39 -6.62
C GLU A 506 8.83 0.43 -5.94
N SER A 507 9.34 0.78 -4.76
CA SER A 507 10.08 -0.15 -3.91
C SER A 507 9.21 -0.65 -2.77
N LEU A 508 9.12 -1.97 -2.62
CA LEU A 508 8.37 -2.67 -1.57
C LEU A 508 9.35 -3.35 -0.62
N ILE A 509 9.25 -3.02 0.66
CA ILE A 509 9.97 -3.71 1.74
C ILE A 509 8.97 -4.58 2.47
N ILE A 510 9.16 -5.89 2.40
CA ILE A 510 8.31 -6.88 3.07
C ILE A 510 9.11 -7.47 4.23
N CYS A 511 8.61 -7.27 5.45
CA CYS A 511 9.22 -7.71 6.70
C CYS A 511 8.37 -8.82 7.34
N SER A 512 8.99 -9.76 8.05
CA SER A 512 8.34 -10.84 8.78
C SER A 512 9.15 -11.22 10.03
N TYR A 513 8.48 -11.76 11.05
CA TYR A 513 9.16 -12.39 12.18
C TYR A 513 9.72 -13.78 11.86
N GLN A 514 9.34 -14.35 10.70
CA GLN A 514 9.90 -15.60 10.20
C GLN A 514 10.72 -15.36 8.91
N PRO A 515 11.76 -16.16 8.65
CA PRO A 515 12.55 -16.05 7.43
C PRO A 515 11.74 -16.39 6.17
N PHE A 516 12.09 -15.75 5.04
CA PHE A 516 11.48 -15.98 3.72
C PHE A 516 12.07 -17.20 3.00
N LYS A 517 11.99 -18.39 3.63
CA LYS A 517 12.68 -19.60 3.16
C LYS A 517 12.23 -20.03 1.77
N GLU A 518 10.92 -20.07 1.52
CA GLU A 518 10.39 -20.48 0.22
C GLU A 518 10.70 -19.44 -0.86
N THR A 519 10.66 -18.15 -0.51
CA THR A 519 11.00 -17.06 -1.42
C THR A 519 12.46 -17.11 -1.82
N ILE A 520 13.38 -17.29 -0.87
CA ILE A 520 14.82 -17.42 -1.14
C ILE A 520 15.08 -18.68 -1.98
N ALA A 521 14.43 -19.80 -1.67
CA ALA A 521 14.54 -21.02 -2.46
C ALA A 521 14.00 -20.85 -3.89
N ALA A 522 12.92 -20.07 -4.08
CA ALA A 522 12.44 -19.71 -5.41
C ALA A 522 13.50 -18.87 -6.14
N LEU A 523 13.99 -17.78 -5.53
CA LEU A 523 15.02 -16.91 -6.11
C LEU A 523 16.32 -17.63 -6.50
N ASN A 524 16.73 -18.64 -5.72
CA ASN A 524 17.93 -19.43 -6.01
C ASN A 524 17.76 -20.38 -7.20
N ARG A 525 16.52 -20.82 -7.48
CA ARG A 525 16.22 -21.65 -8.66
C ARG A 525 15.99 -20.82 -9.91
N GLU A 526 15.58 -19.56 -9.76
CA GLU A 526 15.36 -18.66 -10.88
C GLU A 526 16.69 -18.15 -11.48
N VAL A 527 16.73 -18.05 -12.80
CA VAL A 527 17.80 -17.34 -13.50
C VAL A 527 17.62 -15.85 -13.22
N ARG A 528 18.62 -15.23 -12.61
CA ARG A 528 18.63 -13.81 -12.25
C ARG A 528 19.61 -13.07 -13.14
N GLN A 529 19.20 -11.94 -13.71
CA GLN A 529 20.10 -11.07 -14.48
C GLN A 529 20.56 -9.93 -13.58
N ALA A 530 21.86 -9.88 -13.30
CA ALA A 530 22.46 -8.79 -12.55
C ALA A 530 22.34 -7.47 -13.32
N ARG A 531 21.84 -6.41 -12.66
CA ARG A 531 21.98 -5.04 -13.17
C ARG A 531 23.18 -4.38 -12.48
N ASN A 532 24.16 -3.94 -13.25
CA ASN A 532 25.39 -3.26 -12.78
C ASN A 532 26.22 -3.98 -11.71
N ASP A 533 26.01 -3.66 -10.43
CA ASP A 533 26.87 -3.98 -9.28
C ASP A 533 26.62 -5.39 -8.69
N GLY A 534 25.66 -6.12 -9.27
CA GLY A 534 25.31 -7.48 -8.88
C GLY A 534 24.35 -7.59 -7.69
N VAL A 535 24.12 -6.49 -6.97
CA VAL A 535 23.35 -6.47 -5.72
C VAL A 535 21.84 -6.39 -5.98
N ILE A 536 21.43 -5.68 -7.04
CA ILE A 536 20.04 -5.68 -7.52
C ILE A 536 19.94 -6.52 -8.77
N GLN A 537 19.02 -7.49 -8.74
CA GLN A 537 18.89 -8.51 -9.77
C GLN A 537 17.46 -8.53 -10.32
N GLU A 538 17.34 -8.68 -11.63
CA GLU A 538 16.06 -8.86 -12.30
C GLU A 538 15.57 -10.29 -12.14
N VAL A 539 14.29 -10.43 -11.78
CA VAL A 539 13.63 -11.72 -11.55
C VAL A 539 12.90 -12.14 -12.82
N LEU A 540 13.36 -13.22 -13.47
CA LEU A 540 12.79 -13.66 -14.75
C LEU A 540 11.46 -14.44 -14.61
N ASN A 541 11.20 -15.06 -13.46
CA ASN A 541 9.91 -15.68 -13.14
C ASN A 541 9.32 -15.09 -11.84
N PRO A 542 8.89 -13.83 -11.89
CA PRO A 542 8.51 -13.09 -10.70
C PRO A 542 7.23 -13.64 -10.04
N LEU A 543 6.38 -14.34 -10.78
CA LEU A 543 5.13 -14.90 -10.24
C LEU A 543 5.38 -16.00 -9.23
N ASN A 544 6.31 -16.92 -9.52
CA ASN A 544 6.69 -17.99 -8.59
C ASN A 544 7.25 -17.40 -7.29
N VAL A 545 8.08 -16.36 -7.40
CA VAL A 545 8.66 -15.65 -6.25
C VAL A 545 7.58 -14.95 -5.42
N ALA A 546 6.66 -14.23 -6.05
CA ALA A 546 5.56 -13.56 -5.34
C ALA A 546 4.62 -14.57 -4.65
N GLN A 547 4.34 -15.71 -5.27
CA GLN A 547 3.58 -16.80 -4.64
C GLN A 547 4.34 -17.47 -3.49
N ALA A 548 5.68 -17.53 -3.56
CA ALA A 548 6.51 -18.01 -2.46
C ALA A 548 6.48 -17.03 -1.27
N VAL A 549 6.46 -15.72 -1.51
CA VAL A 549 6.23 -14.71 -0.46
C VAL A 549 4.92 -15.00 0.28
N LEU A 550 3.81 -15.21 -0.43
CA LEU A 550 2.53 -15.53 0.22
C LEU A 550 2.58 -16.83 1.05
N ARG A 551 3.33 -17.84 0.61
CA ARG A 551 3.52 -19.11 1.36
C ARG A 551 4.33 -18.92 2.64
N ASP A 552 5.41 -18.14 2.58
CA ASP A 552 6.19 -17.77 3.76
C ASP A 552 5.31 -16.98 4.76
N LEU A 553 4.52 -16.01 4.28
CA LEU A 553 3.61 -15.24 5.14
C LEU A 553 2.47 -16.08 5.73
N GLN A 554 1.93 -17.05 4.97
CA GLN A 554 0.93 -18.00 5.46
C GLN A 554 1.51 -18.88 6.56
N SER A 555 2.74 -19.37 6.38
CA SER A 555 3.46 -20.15 7.40
C SER A 555 3.68 -19.33 8.68
N ALA A 556 4.06 -18.05 8.54
CA ALA A 556 4.19 -17.14 9.66
C ALA A 556 2.87 -16.91 10.43
N SER A 557 1.74 -17.00 9.73
CA SER A 557 0.40 -16.73 10.26
C SER A 557 -0.29 -17.95 10.89
N GLN A 558 0.29 -19.16 10.76
CA GLN A 558 -0.40 -20.42 11.04
C GLN A 558 -1.02 -20.50 12.43
N LEU A 559 -0.28 -20.09 13.48
CA LEU A 559 -0.76 -20.14 14.87
C LEU A 559 -1.95 -19.18 15.12
N ALA A 560 -1.91 -17.98 14.53
CA ALA A 560 -2.95 -16.98 14.67
C ALA A 560 -4.24 -17.37 13.92
N VAL A 561 -4.09 -18.00 12.74
CA VAL A 561 -5.21 -18.52 11.95
C VAL A 561 -5.88 -19.70 12.67
N GLN A 562 -5.09 -20.64 13.19
CA GLN A 562 -5.59 -21.79 13.95
C GLN A 562 -6.33 -21.36 15.22
N SER A 563 -5.77 -20.43 16.01
CA SER A 563 -6.43 -19.91 17.22
C SER A 563 -7.70 -19.10 16.92
N SER A 564 -7.86 -18.63 15.68
CA SER A 564 -9.08 -17.96 15.23
C SER A 564 -10.15 -18.93 14.73
N GLY A 565 -9.88 -20.24 14.67
CA GLY A 565 -10.84 -21.26 14.23
C GLY A 565 -11.19 -21.17 12.75
N LEU A 566 -10.37 -20.47 11.95
CA LEU A 566 -10.59 -20.33 10.51
C LEU A 566 -10.08 -21.56 9.78
N SER A 567 -10.88 -22.04 8.83
CA SER A 567 -10.50 -23.08 7.86
C SER A 567 -10.82 -22.56 6.46
N THR A 568 -9.80 -22.53 5.60
CA THR A 568 -9.91 -22.08 4.21
C THR A 568 -8.76 -22.66 3.38
N ASP A 569 -9.00 -22.91 2.10
CA ASP A 569 -7.97 -23.31 1.14
C ASP A 569 -7.20 -22.12 0.55
N ASP A 570 -7.73 -20.91 0.76
CA ASP A 570 -7.12 -19.63 0.43
C ASP A 570 -5.95 -19.26 1.36
N TYR A 571 -5.17 -18.25 0.98
CA TYR A 571 -4.14 -17.71 1.86
C TYR A 571 -4.79 -16.95 3.02
N ALA A 572 -4.66 -17.46 4.24
CA ALA A 572 -5.05 -16.76 5.46
C ALA A 572 -3.82 -16.16 6.13
N LEU A 573 -3.76 -14.83 6.19
CA LEU A 573 -2.59 -14.08 6.64
C LEU A 573 -2.96 -13.23 7.87
N ASP A 574 -2.29 -13.44 8.99
CA ASP A 574 -2.43 -12.63 10.21
C ASP A 574 -1.65 -11.32 10.09
N ILE A 575 -2.33 -10.19 10.18
CA ILE A 575 -1.79 -8.85 9.89
C ILE A 575 -0.57 -8.51 10.75
N ASN A 576 -0.40 -9.14 11.91
CA ASN A 576 0.74 -8.93 12.81
C ASN A 576 1.90 -9.91 12.59
N SER A 577 1.79 -10.81 11.62
CA SER A 577 2.86 -11.73 11.22
C SER A 577 3.82 -11.12 10.20
N TRP A 578 3.42 -10.03 9.53
CA TRP A 578 4.26 -9.32 8.56
C TRP A 578 4.01 -7.80 8.53
N ALA A 579 4.91 -7.07 7.88
CA ALA A 579 4.74 -5.67 7.56
C ALA A 579 5.19 -5.40 6.12
N THR A 580 4.47 -4.57 5.38
CA THR A 580 4.91 -4.11 4.05
C THR A 580 4.82 -2.61 3.92
N MET A 581 5.96 -1.97 3.63
CA MET A 581 6.08 -0.53 3.35
C MET A 581 6.36 -0.31 1.86
N SER A 582 5.74 0.72 1.28
CA SER A 582 5.89 1.07 -0.14
C SER A 582 6.45 2.48 -0.32
N PHE A 583 7.43 2.60 -1.21
CA PHE A 583 8.08 3.83 -1.62
C PHE A 583 7.85 4.03 -3.12
N LEU A 584 7.05 5.03 -3.48
CA LEU A 584 6.79 5.38 -4.87
C LEU A 584 7.56 6.66 -5.23
N CYS A 585 8.28 6.62 -6.35
CA CYS A 585 8.92 7.79 -6.92
C CYS A 585 8.74 7.81 -8.44
N ARG A 586 9.04 8.96 -9.03
CA ARG A 586 9.13 9.16 -10.47
C ARG A 586 10.60 9.27 -10.86
N ILE A 587 11.00 8.47 -11.83
CA ILE A 587 12.32 8.51 -12.46
C ILE A 587 12.22 9.39 -13.72
N VAL A 588 13.13 10.35 -13.87
CA VAL A 588 13.17 11.34 -14.99
C VAL A 588 14.55 11.54 -15.58
#